data_AF-A0A2D9RJR4-F1
#
_entry.id   AF-A0A2D9RJR4-F1
#
_cell.length_a   1.000
_cell.length_b   1.000
_cell.length_c   1.000
_cell.angle_alpha   90.00
_cell.angle_beta   90.00
_cell.angle_gamma   90.00
#
_symmetry.space_group_name_H-M   'P 1'
#
loop_
_entity.id
_entity.type
_entity.pdbx_description
1 polymer ?
#
loop_
_entity_poly.entity_id
_entity_poly.type
_entity_poly.pdbx_seq_one_letter_code
_entity_poly.pdbx_strand_id
1 'polypeptide(L)'
;MKSSRRCPITAHILCQTGHMLKTANFAHFTRQVFLPAICLAFAGTAHAQDAQERDRSSDFEAEGVLPLFAADPIFRDGLTGYESLDGQSFFLKRRGNETLFRFDGQQEIWALESVPGPRGDEFLKNDVGRVFVRLTDLGGVILFDPDHPKGQPVDPLDYALPIDDPTPQPDLQNNLTAYLTLRIGKPLAVQLQNVSEVDSVWIQDAAKTAAEGLVRSEKEARNLVETLVVKTGPEPDLELGMDGELIVSVNVGEGYHGRPSSDRVSLFLKNRLSS
;
A
#
# COMPACT_ATOMS: atom_id res chain seq x y z
N MET A 1 -67.98 -24.86 15.89
CA MET A 1 -68.60 -23.51 15.98
C MET A 1 -68.08 -22.62 14.83
N LYS A 2 -68.50 -21.34 14.79
CA LYS A 2 -68.16 -20.28 13.80
C LYS A 2 -66.64 -20.26 13.45
N SER A 3 -66.14 -20.02 12.23
CA SER A 3 -66.58 -19.29 11.01
C SER A 3 -66.34 -17.76 10.99
N SER A 4 -65.19 -17.35 10.44
CA SER A 4 -64.90 -16.12 9.63
C SER A 4 -63.42 -16.21 9.14
N ARG A 5 -62.87 -15.73 8.00
CA ARG A 5 -63.26 -14.93 6.80
C ARG A 5 -62.91 -13.42 6.73
N ARG A 6 -61.79 -13.13 6.02
CA ARG A 6 -61.38 -11.85 5.35
C ARG A 6 -60.85 -10.74 6.30
N CYS A 7 -59.74 -10.02 6.09
CA CYS A 7 -59.02 -9.48 4.90
C CYS A 7 -59.71 -8.21 4.28
N PRO A 8 -59.00 -7.25 3.63
CA PRO A 8 -58.33 -6.14 4.33
C PRO A 8 -58.70 -4.72 3.80
N ILE A 9 -58.54 -3.69 4.64
CA ILE A 9 -58.89 -2.27 4.42
C ILE A 9 -57.89 -1.44 5.27
N THR A 10 -57.27 -0.30 4.87
CA THR A 10 -57.36 0.57 3.66
C THR A 10 -55.94 0.97 3.18
N ALA A 11 -55.84 1.77 2.11
CA ALA A 11 -54.66 2.60 1.79
C ALA A 11 -55.05 4.09 1.74
N HIS A 12 -54.13 5.02 2.01
CA HIS A 12 -54.34 6.46 1.82
C HIS A 12 -53.23 7.09 0.98
N ILE A 13 -53.58 7.49 -0.23
CA ILE A 13 -52.78 8.36 -1.09
C ILE A 13 -53.05 9.81 -0.66
N LEU A 14 -52.02 10.66 -0.63
CA LEU A 14 -52.18 12.10 -0.66
C LEU A 14 -51.15 12.72 -1.61
N CYS A 15 -51.65 13.17 -2.76
CA CYS A 15 -50.90 13.96 -3.73
C CYS A 15 -51.02 15.44 -3.37
N GLN A 16 -49.92 16.21 -3.45
CA GLN A 16 -49.98 17.67 -3.56
C GLN A 16 -49.05 18.18 -4.65
N THR A 17 -49.66 18.63 -5.75
CA THR A 17 -49.03 19.42 -6.82
C THR A 17 -49.22 20.91 -6.58
N GLY A 18 -48.17 21.72 -6.76
CA GLY A 18 -48.17 23.17 -6.52
C GLY A 18 -46.80 23.78 -6.84
N HIS A 19 -46.37 23.92 -8.11
CA HIS A 19 -46.84 24.82 -9.18
C HIS A 19 -46.41 26.30 -8.98
N MET A 20 -46.10 26.96 -10.11
CA MET A 20 -45.84 28.40 -10.34
C MET A 20 -44.42 28.98 -10.22
N LEU A 21 -44.00 29.53 -11.37
CA LEU A 21 -42.77 30.26 -11.69
C LEU A 21 -42.71 31.66 -11.03
N LYS A 22 -41.48 32.17 -10.87
CA LYS A 22 -41.07 33.56 -11.19
C LYS A 22 -39.59 33.51 -11.62
N THR A 23 -39.19 33.61 -12.89
CA THR A 23 -39.14 34.75 -13.81
C THR A 23 -38.45 36.04 -13.31
N ALA A 24 -37.23 36.24 -13.83
CA ALA A 24 -36.66 37.50 -14.36
C ALA A 24 -36.43 38.73 -13.45
N ASN A 25 -35.14 39.12 -13.28
CA ASN A 25 -34.51 40.30 -13.93
C ASN A 25 -33.13 40.60 -13.29
N PHE A 26 -32.02 40.84 -14.02
CA PHE A 26 -31.64 41.90 -14.98
C PHE A 26 -30.96 43.13 -14.33
N ALA A 27 -29.62 43.09 -14.26
CA ALA A 27 -28.69 44.23 -14.16
C ALA A 27 -27.31 43.72 -14.65
N HIS A 28 -26.87 43.96 -15.88
CA HIS A 28 -26.34 45.23 -16.41
C HIS A 28 -25.34 45.95 -15.49
N PHE A 29 -24.05 45.75 -15.77
CA PHE A 29 -23.04 46.81 -15.66
C PHE A 29 -22.11 46.73 -16.89
N THR A 30 -21.67 47.87 -17.44
CA THR A 30 -21.11 47.92 -18.81
C THR A 30 -20.06 49.02 -19.03
N ARG A 31 -18.97 48.66 -19.74
CA ARG A 31 -17.90 49.55 -20.29
C ARG A 31 -17.05 50.23 -19.19
N GLN A 32 -15.82 50.69 -19.41
CA GLN A 32 -15.01 51.02 -20.60
C GLN A 32 -13.59 50.38 -20.41
N VAL A 33 -12.77 49.96 -21.40
CA VAL A 33 -12.35 50.50 -22.72
C VAL A 33 -11.47 51.75 -22.63
N PHE A 34 -10.14 51.58 -22.71
CA PHE A 34 -9.22 52.56 -23.32
C PHE A 34 -7.92 51.89 -23.84
N LEU A 35 -7.54 52.27 -25.06
CA LEU A 35 -6.27 52.07 -25.79
C LEU A 35 -5.95 53.45 -26.45
N PRO A 36 -4.84 53.72 -27.17
CA PRO A 36 -3.63 52.91 -27.46
C PRO A 36 -2.27 53.65 -27.28
N ALA A 37 -1.16 52.93 -27.45
CA ALA A 37 0.12 53.37 -28.07
C ALA A 37 0.94 52.10 -28.36
N ILE A 38 1.45 51.73 -29.54
CA ILE A 38 1.98 52.42 -30.74
C ILE A 38 3.41 52.96 -30.56
N CYS A 39 4.40 52.12 -30.85
CA CYS A 39 5.74 52.49 -31.34
C CYS A 39 6.20 51.51 -32.45
N LEU A 40 6.36 52.05 -33.66
CA LEU A 40 7.13 51.51 -34.80
C LEU A 40 8.53 52.17 -34.76
N ALA A 41 9.63 51.67 -35.35
CA ALA A 41 10.04 50.41 -35.99
C ALA A 41 11.60 50.29 -35.81
N PHE A 42 12.39 49.39 -36.39
CA PHE A 42 12.68 49.22 -37.82
C PHE A 42 13.46 47.90 -38.12
N ALA A 43 13.65 47.63 -39.41
CA ALA A 43 14.12 46.37 -40.00
C ALA A 43 15.52 45.85 -39.60
N GLY A 44 15.66 44.52 -39.70
CA GLY A 44 16.93 43.81 -39.84
C GLY A 44 16.71 42.49 -40.60
N THR A 45 16.95 42.48 -41.91
CA THR A 45 16.76 41.29 -42.77
C THR A 45 18.04 40.50 -42.91
N ALA A 46 18.04 39.24 -42.47
CA ALA A 46 19.08 38.26 -42.79
C ALA A 46 18.42 36.98 -43.32
N HIS A 47 18.65 36.67 -44.60
CA HIS A 47 18.34 35.35 -45.14
C HIS A 47 19.47 34.39 -44.78
N ALA A 48 19.13 33.32 -44.05
CA ALA A 48 19.86 32.07 -44.09
C ALA A 48 18.86 30.99 -44.52
N GLN A 49 19.10 30.38 -45.68
CA GLN A 49 18.49 29.11 -46.02
C GLN A 49 19.31 28.03 -45.33
N ASP A 50 18.66 27.04 -44.71
CA ASP A 50 19.33 25.76 -44.55
C ASP A 50 18.35 24.58 -44.61
N ALA A 51 18.91 23.38 -44.79
CA ALA A 51 18.22 22.25 -45.39
C ALA A 51 17.04 21.68 -44.58
N GLN A 52 15.95 21.37 -45.27
CA GLN A 52 14.94 20.41 -44.81
C GLN A 52 15.46 18.99 -45.04
N GLU A 53 16.43 18.54 -44.23
CA GLU A 53 16.87 17.16 -44.26
C GLU A 53 15.77 16.22 -43.75
N ARG A 54 15.53 15.16 -44.52
CA ARG A 54 14.65 14.05 -44.12
C ARG A 54 15.57 12.97 -43.59
N ASP A 55 15.68 12.83 -42.27
CA ASP A 55 16.40 11.67 -41.74
C ASP A 55 15.65 10.39 -42.15
N ARG A 56 16.39 9.54 -42.85
CA ARG A 56 15.97 8.21 -43.28
C ARG A 56 17.12 7.23 -43.05
N SER A 57 17.65 7.23 -41.83
CA SER A 57 18.37 6.11 -41.23
C SER A 57 17.44 5.46 -40.20
N SER A 58 17.07 4.17 -40.23
CA SER A 58 17.74 2.93 -40.67
C SER A 58 18.97 2.58 -39.84
N ASP A 59 18.70 1.81 -38.78
CA ASP A 59 19.55 0.74 -38.30
C ASP A 59 21.01 1.12 -37.98
N PHE A 60 21.19 1.81 -36.85
CA PHE A 60 22.41 1.69 -36.07
C PHE A 60 22.09 0.99 -34.75
N GLU A 61 22.60 -0.23 -34.59
CA GLU A 61 22.62 -0.90 -33.30
C GLU A 61 23.54 -0.11 -32.38
N ALA A 62 22.96 0.59 -31.40
CA ALA A 62 23.71 1.22 -30.33
C ALA A 62 24.22 0.12 -29.39
N GLU A 63 25.37 -0.48 -29.70
CA GLU A 63 26.13 -1.26 -28.73
C GLU A 63 26.27 -0.43 -27.46
N GLY A 64 25.72 -0.96 -26.36
CA GLY A 64 25.44 -0.16 -25.18
C GLY A 64 26.72 0.40 -24.58
N VAL A 65 26.85 1.73 -24.63
CA VAL A 65 27.75 2.45 -23.71
C VAL A 65 27.15 2.31 -22.31
N LEU A 66 27.45 1.17 -21.67
CA LEU A 66 27.21 0.95 -20.26
C LEU A 66 27.78 2.17 -19.52
N PRO A 67 27.03 2.78 -18.57
CA PRO A 67 27.58 3.89 -17.81
C PRO A 67 28.89 3.44 -17.15
N LEU A 68 29.97 4.22 -17.30
CA LEU A 68 31.29 3.88 -16.75
C LEU A 68 31.33 3.77 -15.20
N PHE A 69 30.20 4.04 -14.54
CA PHE A 69 29.96 3.90 -13.12
C PHE A 69 28.71 3.07 -12.79
N ALA A 70 28.13 2.37 -13.78
CA ALA A 70 27.18 1.29 -13.53
C ALA A 70 27.96 0.08 -13.02
N ALA A 71 28.27 0.09 -11.73
CA ALA A 71 28.54 -1.15 -11.03
C ALA A 71 27.27 -2.01 -11.16
N ASP A 72 27.42 -3.26 -11.61
CA ASP A 72 26.36 -4.24 -11.49
C ASP A 72 25.89 -4.27 -10.02
N PRO A 73 24.59 -4.14 -9.73
CA PRO A 73 24.12 -4.25 -8.36
C PRO A 73 24.48 -5.65 -7.85
N ILE A 74 25.29 -5.71 -6.80
CA ILE A 74 25.81 -6.97 -6.22
C ILE A 74 24.65 -7.90 -5.87
N PHE A 75 23.54 -7.30 -5.42
CA PHE A 75 22.24 -7.94 -5.21
C PHE A 75 21.31 -7.65 -6.39
N ARG A 76 21.40 -8.52 -7.41
CA ARG A 76 20.57 -8.50 -8.62
C ARG A 76 19.12 -8.91 -8.35
N ASP A 77 18.24 -8.65 -9.31
CA ASP A 77 16.88 -9.21 -9.35
C ASP A 77 16.91 -10.75 -9.28
N GLY A 78 15.96 -11.32 -8.54
CA GLY A 78 15.92 -12.75 -8.25
C GLY A 78 15.28 -13.06 -6.89
N LEU A 79 15.41 -14.32 -6.47
CA LEU A 79 14.99 -14.83 -5.17
C LEU A 79 16.19 -15.54 -4.52
N THR A 80 16.53 -15.18 -3.29
CA THR A 80 17.69 -15.73 -2.57
C THR A 80 17.31 -16.06 -1.13
N GLY A 81 17.72 -17.24 -0.65
CA GLY A 81 17.62 -17.63 0.75
C GLY A 81 18.90 -17.26 1.51
N TYR A 82 18.75 -16.98 2.80
CA TYR A 82 19.85 -16.69 3.72
C TYR A 82 19.59 -17.35 5.06
N GLU A 83 20.66 -17.76 5.76
CA GLU A 83 20.62 -18.33 7.10
C GLU A 83 21.61 -17.62 8.03
N SER A 84 21.17 -17.36 9.25
CA SER A 84 21.94 -16.75 10.33
C SER A 84 22.68 -17.77 11.18
N LEU A 85 23.64 -17.31 11.99
CA LEU A 85 24.47 -18.19 12.84
C LEU A 85 23.67 -18.93 13.93
N ASP A 86 22.47 -18.48 14.26
CA ASP A 86 21.52 -19.14 15.16
C ASP A 86 20.45 -19.99 14.45
N GLY A 87 20.49 -20.07 13.11
CA GLY A 87 19.62 -20.91 12.29
C GLY A 87 18.28 -20.27 11.88
N GLN A 88 18.10 -18.96 12.07
CA GLN A 88 16.94 -18.25 11.52
C GLN A 88 17.14 -18.00 10.02
N SER A 89 16.51 -18.85 9.21
CA SER A 89 16.44 -18.69 7.75
C SER A 89 15.45 -17.59 7.32
N PHE A 90 15.73 -16.91 6.22
CA PHE A 90 14.79 -16.00 5.54
C PHE A 90 14.99 -15.98 4.02
N PHE A 91 14.02 -15.42 3.30
CA PHE A 91 14.02 -15.30 1.84
C PHE A 91 13.84 -13.84 1.42
N LEU A 92 14.63 -13.42 0.44
CA LEU A 92 14.61 -12.08 -0.14
C LEU A 92 14.35 -12.18 -1.65
N LYS A 93 13.34 -11.47 -2.15
CA LYS A 93 12.95 -11.41 -3.57
C LYS A 93 13.07 -9.97 -4.05
N ARG A 94 13.86 -9.73 -5.11
CA ARG A 94 14.03 -8.42 -5.75
C ARG A 94 13.51 -8.46 -7.18
N ARG A 95 12.73 -7.45 -7.56
CA ARG A 95 12.10 -7.31 -8.88
C ARG A 95 11.98 -5.82 -9.23
N GLY A 96 13.04 -5.25 -9.79
CA GLY A 96 13.15 -3.82 -10.05
C GLY A 96 13.07 -3.02 -8.75
N ASN A 97 11.98 -2.29 -8.54
CA ASN A 97 11.77 -1.50 -7.33
C ASN A 97 11.11 -2.30 -6.18
N GLU A 98 10.49 -3.44 -6.47
CA GLU A 98 9.87 -4.30 -5.45
C GLU A 98 10.96 -5.13 -4.74
N THR A 99 11.05 -5.00 -3.42
CA THR A 99 11.90 -5.87 -2.57
C THR A 99 11.03 -6.51 -1.49
N LEU A 100 10.75 -7.80 -1.63
CA LEU A 100 9.95 -8.57 -0.67
C LEU A 100 10.85 -9.42 0.22
N PHE A 101 10.51 -9.48 1.51
CA PHE A 101 11.19 -10.27 2.54
C PHE A 101 10.19 -11.19 3.24
N ARG A 102 10.61 -12.41 3.58
CA ARG A 102 9.85 -13.33 4.44
C ARG A 102 10.78 -14.19 5.30
N PHE A 103 10.61 -14.16 6.62
CA PHE A 103 11.24 -15.14 7.52
C PHE A 103 10.70 -16.55 7.25
N ASP A 104 11.55 -17.58 7.40
CA ASP A 104 11.03 -18.95 7.34
C ASP A 104 10.11 -19.24 8.53
N GLY A 105 9.12 -20.12 8.31
CA GLY A 105 8.04 -20.41 9.26
C GLY A 105 7.01 -19.30 9.50
N GLN A 106 7.22 -18.07 9.02
CA GLN A 106 6.29 -16.94 9.19
C GLN A 106 5.42 -16.72 7.94
N GLN A 107 4.18 -16.24 8.14
CA GLN A 107 3.22 -15.99 7.05
C GLN A 107 3.28 -14.58 6.48
N GLU A 108 3.70 -13.59 7.29
CA GLU A 108 3.87 -12.21 6.83
C GLU A 108 4.95 -12.12 5.73
N ILE A 109 4.60 -11.46 4.64
CA ILE A 109 5.52 -11.02 3.59
C ILE A 109 5.61 -9.50 3.70
N TRP A 110 6.80 -9.00 4.02
CA TRP A 110 7.08 -7.59 4.13
C TRP A 110 7.54 -7.04 2.79
N ALA A 111 6.88 -6.00 2.30
CA ALA A 111 7.47 -5.12 1.31
C ALA A 111 8.47 -4.17 2.00
N LEU A 112 9.69 -4.12 1.48
CA LEU A 112 10.77 -3.31 2.03
C LEU A 112 11.17 -2.18 1.08
N GLU A 113 11.34 -0.98 1.62
CA GLU A 113 11.96 0.15 0.94
C GLU A 113 13.48 -0.03 0.87
N SER A 114 14.07 0.19 -0.31
CA SER A 114 15.51 0.28 -0.51
C SER A 114 16.00 1.69 -0.21
N VAL A 115 16.88 1.84 0.80
CA VAL A 115 17.47 3.15 1.16
C VAL A 115 19.00 3.09 1.06
N PRO A 116 19.63 3.87 0.14
CA PRO A 116 21.08 3.94 0.02
C PRO A 116 21.79 4.34 1.32
N GLY A 117 22.87 3.63 1.62
CA GLY A 117 23.70 3.83 2.80
C GLY A 117 25.08 4.43 2.50
N PRO A 118 25.89 4.69 3.55
CA PRO A 118 27.29 5.09 3.37
C PRO A 118 28.08 4.04 2.57
N ARG A 119 29.08 4.49 1.81
CA ARG A 119 30.01 3.65 1.02
C ARG A 119 29.40 2.79 -0.10
N GLY A 120 28.09 2.80 -0.30
CA GLY A 120 27.41 1.91 -1.25
C GLY A 120 26.69 0.73 -0.60
N ASP A 121 26.61 0.71 0.74
CA ASP A 121 25.62 -0.11 1.45
C ASP A 121 24.19 0.19 0.96
N GLU A 122 23.27 -0.76 1.15
CA GLU A 122 21.83 -0.58 0.97
C GLU A 122 21.10 -1.09 2.24
N PHE A 123 20.18 -0.27 2.77
CA PHE A 123 19.36 -0.60 3.93
C PHE A 123 17.94 -0.90 3.49
N LEU A 124 17.48 -2.13 3.73
CA LEU A 124 16.11 -2.56 3.46
C LEU A 124 15.24 -2.33 4.71
N LYS A 125 14.17 -1.55 4.59
CA LYS A 125 13.33 -1.12 5.71
C LYS A 125 11.85 -1.41 5.49
N ASN A 126 11.10 -1.70 6.55
CA ASN A 126 9.64 -1.78 6.46
C ASN A 126 8.98 -0.38 6.46
N ASP A 127 7.65 -0.35 6.35
CA ASP A 127 6.79 0.85 6.33
C ASP A 127 6.79 1.70 7.62
N VAL A 128 7.43 1.25 8.72
CA VAL A 128 7.73 2.08 9.90
C VAL A 128 9.21 2.47 10.00
N GLY A 129 9.99 2.23 8.95
CA GLY A 129 11.41 2.58 8.88
C GLY A 129 12.35 1.67 9.68
N ARG A 130 11.87 0.54 10.23
CA ARG A 130 12.75 -0.45 10.87
C ARG A 130 13.59 -1.11 9.79
N VAL A 131 14.92 -1.07 9.94
CA VAL A 131 15.85 -1.87 9.12
C VAL A 131 15.62 -3.35 9.41
N PHE A 132 15.45 -4.14 8.36
CA PHE A 132 15.41 -5.61 8.42
C PHE A 132 16.74 -6.20 7.94
N VAL A 133 17.30 -5.63 6.87
CA VAL A 133 18.53 -6.13 6.24
C VAL A 133 19.42 -4.95 5.85
N ARG A 134 20.73 -5.08 6.06
CA ARG A 134 21.76 -4.26 5.41
C ARG A 134 22.52 -5.15 4.43
N LEU A 135 22.50 -4.74 3.17
CA LEU A 135 23.32 -5.25 2.10
C LEU A 135 24.59 -4.39 2.05
N THR A 136 25.77 -4.99 1.97
CA THR A 136 27.05 -4.24 2.01
C THR A 136 27.69 -4.08 0.64
N ASP A 137 28.53 -3.06 0.50
CA ASP A 137 29.37 -2.79 -0.69
C ASP A 137 30.34 -3.93 -1.05
N LEU A 138 30.56 -4.88 -0.14
CA LEU A 138 31.36 -6.10 -0.34
C LEU A 138 30.52 -7.37 -0.57
N GLY A 139 29.20 -7.27 -0.70
CA GLY A 139 28.31 -8.41 -0.94
C GLY A 139 27.96 -9.27 0.28
N GLY A 140 28.42 -8.87 1.48
CA GLY A 140 27.94 -9.46 2.74
C GLY A 140 26.54 -8.96 3.11
N VAL A 141 25.75 -9.80 3.77
CA VAL A 141 24.39 -9.50 4.23
C VAL A 141 24.32 -9.53 5.75
N ILE A 142 23.58 -8.57 6.33
CA ILE A 142 23.39 -8.44 7.79
C ILE A 142 21.90 -8.35 8.08
N LEU A 143 21.38 -9.32 8.83
CA LEU A 143 20.00 -9.38 9.32
C LEU A 143 19.86 -8.58 10.63
N PHE A 144 18.78 -7.82 10.75
CA PHE A 144 18.37 -7.10 11.96
C PHE A 144 17.02 -7.62 12.44
N ASP A 145 17.07 -8.52 13.42
CA ASP A 145 15.90 -9.14 14.05
C ASP A 145 15.75 -8.66 15.53
N PRO A 146 14.64 -8.99 16.23
CA PRO A 146 14.40 -8.53 17.59
C PRO A 146 15.42 -9.02 18.64
N ASP A 147 16.02 -10.18 18.41
CA ASP A 147 17.01 -10.80 19.32
C ASP A 147 18.44 -10.30 19.01
N HIS A 148 18.70 -9.90 17.76
CA HIS A 148 19.94 -9.31 17.26
C HIS A 148 19.76 -7.86 16.77
N PRO A 149 19.32 -6.91 17.61
CA PRO A 149 19.04 -5.52 17.21
C PRO A 149 20.30 -4.70 16.84
N LYS A 150 21.50 -5.29 16.93
CA LYS A 150 22.77 -4.73 16.44
C LYS A 150 23.13 -5.19 15.02
N GLY A 151 22.36 -6.12 14.47
CA GLY A 151 22.67 -6.84 13.24
C GLY A 151 23.52 -8.09 13.50
N GLN A 152 23.20 -9.18 12.81
CA GLN A 152 24.04 -10.38 12.71
C GLN A 152 24.34 -10.73 11.24
N PRO A 153 25.55 -11.22 10.90
CA PRO A 153 25.86 -11.66 9.54
C PRO A 153 25.05 -12.93 9.19
N VAL A 154 24.71 -13.07 7.92
CA VAL A 154 24.01 -14.24 7.38
C VAL A 154 24.68 -14.74 6.11
N ASP A 155 24.72 -16.06 5.95
CA ASP A 155 25.29 -16.73 4.78
C ASP A 155 24.17 -17.09 3.77
N PRO A 156 24.45 -17.11 2.45
CA PRO A 156 23.46 -17.47 1.43
C PRO A 156 23.17 -18.98 1.41
N LEU A 157 21.92 -19.34 1.15
CA LEU A 157 21.47 -20.72 0.99
C LEU A 157 21.43 -21.14 -0.49
N ASP A 158 21.76 -22.40 -0.76
CA ASP A 158 21.60 -23.05 -2.09
C ASP A 158 20.13 -23.19 -2.54
N TYR A 159 19.17 -22.85 -1.68
CA TYR A 159 17.74 -22.90 -1.97
C TYR A 159 17.02 -21.65 -1.46
N ALA A 160 15.86 -21.36 -2.03
CA ALA A 160 14.94 -20.35 -1.53
C ALA A 160 13.50 -20.83 -1.67
N LEU A 161 12.70 -20.65 -0.63
CA LEU A 161 11.25 -20.86 -0.73
C LEU A 161 10.60 -19.67 -1.45
N PRO A 162 9.58 -19.90 -2.30
CA PRO A 162 8.98 -18.82 -3.07
C PRO A 162 8.30 -17.76 -2.19
N ILE A 163 8.13 -16.59 -2.80
CA ILE A 163 7.31 -15.48 -2.30
C ILE A 163 6.33 -15.18 -3.43
N ASP A 164 5.17 -15.83 -3.35
CA ASP A 164 4.09 -15.78 -4.35
C ASP A 164 2.92 -14.95 -3.82
N ASP A 165 2.16 -14.35 -4.74
CA ASP A 165 0.98 -13.52 -4.46
C ASP A 165 -0.05 -14.22 -3.54
N PRO A 166 -0.81 -13.48 -2.72
CA PRO A 166 -1.69 -14.09 -1.73
C PRO A 166 -2.81 -14.92 -2.35
N THR A 167 -3.08 -16.08 -1.74
CA THR A 167 -4.14 -17.00 -2.18
C THR A 167 -5.44 -16.79 -1.38
N PRO A 168 -6.62 -16.90 -2.02
CA PRO A 168 -7.90 -16.72 -1.34
C PRO A 168 -8.16 -17.88 -0.36
N GLN A 169 -8.57 -17.54 0.86
CA GLN A 169 -8.85 -18.51 1.92
C GLN A 169 -10.35 -18.54 2.28
N PRO A 170 -11.03 -19.70 2.13
CA PRO A 170 -12.41 -19.87 2.57
C PRO A 170 -12.61 -19.50 4.05
N ASP A 171 -13.77 -18.90 4.35
CA ASP A 171 -14.22 -18.53 5.69
C ASP A 171 -13.25 -17.66 6.52
N LEU A 172 -12.27 -16.98 5.89
CA LEU A 172 -11.20 -16.28 6.60
C LEU A 172 -11.72 -15.28 7.64
N GLN A 173 -12.78 -14.51 7.35
CA GLN A 173 -13.36 -13.55 8.29
C GLN A 173 -13.86 -14.23 9.58
N ASN A 174 -14.50 -15.40 9.48
CA ASN A 174 -14.95 -16.20 10.63
C ASN A 174 -13.75 -16.79 11.39
N ASN A 175 -12.75 -17.31 10.66
CA ASN A 175 -11.54 -17.88 11.22
C ASN A 175 -10.70 -16.84 11.98
N LEU A 176 -10.54 -15.62 11.43
CA LEU A 176 -9.84 -14.51 12.10
C LEU A 176 -10.64 -13.95 13.29
N THR A 177 -11.98 -13.86 13.19
CA THR A 177 -12.85 -13.48 14.32
C THR A 177 -12.68 -14.44 15.50
N ALA A 178 -12.68 -15.75 15.24
CA ALA A 178 -12.45 -16.77 16.27
C ALA A 178 -11.01 -16.72 16.82
N TYR A 179 -10.00 -16.62 15.94
CA TYR A 179 -8.59 -16.53 16.32
C TYR A 179 -8.30 -15.30 17.21
N LEU A 180 -8.75 -14.10 16.80
CA LEU A 180 -8.56 -12.88 17.57
C LEU A 180 -9.35 -12.90 18.88
N THR A 181 -10.58 -13.40 18.88
CA THR A 181 -11.36 -13.55 20.12
C THR A 181 -10.64 -14.45 21.14
N LEU A 182 -10.00 -15.53 20.69
CA LEU A 182 -9.22 -16.44 21.54
C LEU A 182 -7.87 -15.84 21.98
N ARG A 183 -7.17 -15.12 21.09
CA ARG A 183 -5.83 -14.56 21.36
C ARG A 183 -5.86 -13.27 22.18
N ILE A 184 -6.77 -12.36 21.88
CA ILE A 184 -6.97 -11.10 22.60
C ILE A 184 -7.81 -11.29 23.87
N GLY A 185 -8.50 -12.44 24.01
CA GLY A 185 -9.21 -12.81 25.24
C GLY A 185 -10.42 -11.94 25.55
N LYS A 186 -11.03 -11.33 24.53
CA LYS A 186 -12.36 -10.69 24.53
C LYS A 186 -12.99 -10.90 23.15
N PRO A 187 -14.32 -10.77 22.97
CA PRO A 187 -14.93 -10.73 21.64
C PRO A 187 -14.31 -9.61 20.79
N LEU A 188 -13.87 -9.93 19.56
CA LEU A 188 -13.38 -8.96 18.58
C LEU A 188 -13.88 -9.39 17.20
N ALA A 189 -14.67 -8.53 16.53
CA ALA A 189 -15.27 -8.83 15.24
C ALA A 189 -14.35 -8.47 14.08
N VAL A 190 -14.28 -9.31 13.03
CA VAL A 190 -13.60 -8.95 11.77
C VAL A 190 -14.64 -8.65 10.69
N GLN A 191 -14.43 -7.59 9.91
CA GLN A 191 -15.23 -7.22 8.75
C GLN A 191 -14.32 -7.00 7.53
N LEU A 192 -14.61 -7.68 6.42
CA LEU A 192 -13.92 -7.48 5.14
C LEU A 192 -14.89 -6.79 4.16
N GLN A 193 -14.54 -5.60 3.67
CA GLN A 193 -15.42 -4.72 2.89
C GLN A 193 -14.91 -4.51 1.45
N ASN A 194 -15.81 -4.09 0.55
CA ASN A 194 -15.50 -3.74 -0.86
C ASN A 194 -14.79 -4.85 -1.67
N VAL A 195 -15.26 -6.08 -1.52
CA VAL A 195 -14.66 -7.26 -2.16
C VAL A 195 -15.21 -7.45 -3.58
N SER A 196 -14.46 -7.02 -4.59
CA SER A 196 -14.48 -7.75 -5.87
C SER A 196 -13.69 -9.06 -5.71
N GLU A 197 -13.91 -10.06 -6.55
CA GLU A 197 -13.20 -11.34 -6.45
C GLU A 197 -11.67 -11.18 -6.58
N VAL A 198 -11.20 -10.18 -7.33
CA VAL A 198 -9.78 -9.85 -7.51
C VAL A 198 -9.21 -9.15 -6.28
N ASP A 199 -9.93 -8.15 -5.74
CA ASP A 199 -9.48 -7.41 -4.55
C ASP A 199 -9.48 -8.29 -3.28
N SER A 200 -10.26 -9.37 -3.31
CA SER A 200 -10.47 -10.29 -2.18
C SER A 200 -9.17 -10.82 -1.59
N VAL A 201 -8.17 -11.14 -2.39
CA VAL A 201 -6.92 -11.76 -1.91
C VAL A 201 -6.08 -10.78 -1.09
N TRP A 202 -5.97 -9.53 -1.54
CA TRP A 202 -5.20 -8.48 -0.87
C TRP A 202 -5.89 -7.99 0.39
N ILE A 203 -7.23 -7.90 0.40
CA ILE A 203 -8.03 -7.57 1.59
C ILE A 203 -7.89 -8.69 2.64
N GLN A 204 -7.94 -9.96 2.21
CA GLN A 204 -7.75 -11.12 3.09
C GLN A 204 -6.32 -11.20 3.65
N ASP A 205 -5.31 -10.95 2.83
CA ASP A 205 -3.90 -10.93 3.21
C ASP A 205 -3.58 -9.79 4.19
N ALA A 206 -4.06 -8.58 3.91
CA ALA A 206 -3.99 -7.46 4.86
C ALA A 206 -4.71 -7.77 6.19
N ALA A 207 -5.83 -8.49 6.17
CA ALA A 207 -6.53 -8.91 7.39
C ALA A 207 -5.71 -9.90 8.25
N LYS A 208 -4.93 -10.80 7.63
CA LYS A 208 -3.99 -11.70 8.35
C LYS A 208 -2.87 -10.90 9.01
N THR A 209 -2.21 -10.02 8.25
CA THR A 209 -1.12 -9.17 8.77
C THR A 209 -1.60 -8.20 9.85
N ALA A 210 -2.79 -7.63 9.72
CA ALA A 210 -3.41 -6.83 10.78
C ALA A 210 -3.74 -7.66 12.03
N ALA A 211 -4.24 -8.90 11.86
CA ALA A 211 -4.47 -9.81 12.98
C ALA A 211 -3.17 -10.21 13.70
N GLU A 212 -2.06 -10.40 12.99
CA GLU A 212 -0.75 -10.57 13.61
C GLU A 212 -0.34 -9.32 14.41
N GLY A 213 -0.52 -8.12 13.85
CA GLY A 213 -0.24 -6.85 14.54
C GLY A 213 -1.06 -6.66 15.82
N LEU A 214 -2.34 -7.03 15.79
CA LEU A 214 -3.21 -7.04 16.97
C LEU A 214 -2.70 -8.01 18.06
N VAL A 215 -2.19 -9.19 17.68
CA VAL A 215 -1.63 -10.16 18.65
C VAL A 215 -0.26 -9.71 19.17
N ARG A 216 0.59 -9.09 18.33
CA ARG A 216 1.86 -8.44 18.74
C ARG A 216 1.66 -7.16 19.60
N SER A 217 0.41 -6.73 19.78
CA SER A 217 -0.01 -5.61 20.62
C SER A 217 -1.25 -5.97 21.46
N GLU A 218 -1.33 -7.22 21.95
CA GLU A 218 -2.51 -7.82 22.58
C GLU A 218 -3.17 -6.93 23.65
N LYS A 219 -2.37 -6.30 24.52
CA LYS A 219 -2.83 -5.39 25.57
C LYS A 219 -3.49 -4.13 25.00
N GLU A 220 -2.88 -3.53 23.98
CA GLU A 220 -3.39 -2.34 23.31
C GLU A 220 -4.67 -2.69 22.54
N ALA A 221 -4.67 -3.78 21.77
CA ALA A 221 -5.82 -4.31 21.06
C ALA A 221 -7.01 -4.61 21.99
N ARG A 222 -6.76 -5.30 23.12
CA ARG A 222 -7.76 -5.60 24.16
C ARG A 222 -8.44 -4.34 24.71
N ASN A 223 -7.71 -3.24 24.83
CA ASN A 223 -8.20 -1.98 25.40
C ASN A 223 -8.79 -1.00 24.37
N LEU A 224 -8.40 -1.08 23.10
CA LEU A 224 -8.74 -0.08 22.07
C LEU A 224 -9.61 -0.59 20.92
N VAL A 225 -9.59 -1.89 20.61
CA VAL A 225 -10.18 -2.43 19.37
C VAL A 225 -11.31 -3.39 19.69
N GLU A 226 -12.53 -3.09 19.23
CA GLU A 226 -13.69 -3.98 19.28
C GLU A 226 -13.96 -4.64 17.91
N THR A 227 -13.63 -3.94 16.83
CA THR A 227 -13.78 -4.43 15.44
C THR A 227 -12.52 -4.17 14.64
N LEU A 228 -12.05 -5.16 13.88
CA LEU A 228 -11.10 -4.99 12.79
C LEU A 228 -11.88 -4.88 11.47
N VAL A 229 -11.83 -3.70 10.83
CA VAL A 229 -12.43 -3.46 9.50
C VAL A 229 -11.30 -3.36 8.48
N VAL A 230 -11.38 -4.12 7.39
CA VAL A 230 -10.42 -4.03 6.28
C VAL A 230 -11.16 -3.64 5.00
N LYS A 231 -10.71 -2.54 4.37
CA LYS A 231 -11.36 -1.91 3.20
C LYS A 231 -10.32 -1.53 2.13
N THR A 232 -10.72 -1.52 0.87
CA THR A 232 -9.92 -0.87 -0.19
C THR A 232 -9.86 0.64 0.03
N GLY A 233 -8.69 1.24 -0.18
CA GLY A 233 -8.44 2.69 -0.11
C GLY A 233 -7.45 3.16 -1.19
N PRO A 234 -7.24 4.47 -1.34
CA PRO A 234 -6.30 5.03 -2.32
C PRO A 234 -4.83 4.89 -1.89
N GLU A 235 -4.57 4.66 -0.60
CA GLU A 235 -3.25 4.53 0.01
C GLU A 235 -3.32 3.58 1.24
N PRO A 236 -2.22 2.92 1.62
CA PRO A 236 -2.16 2.07 2.80
C PRO A 236 -2.19 2.87 4.10
N ASP A 237 -3.24 2.77 4.91
CA ASP A 237 -3.37 3.52 6.18
C ASP A 237 -4.18 2.84 7.30
N LEU A 238 -4.08 3.39 8.51
CA LEU A 238 -4.69 2.92 9.75
C LEU A 238 -5.46 4.04 10.48
N GLU A 239 -6.78 3.86 10.60
CA GLU A 239 -7.68 4.75 11.36
C GLU A 239 -8.20 4.00 12.61
N LEU A 240 -8.55 4.73 13.68
CA LEU A 240 -9.22 4.16 14.86
C LEU A 240 -10.45 4.99 15.22
N GLY A 241 -11.63 4.38 15.12
CA GLY A 241 -12.91 4.97 15.50
C GLY A 241 -13.05 5.16 17.02
N MET A 242 -13.94 6.07 17.43
CA MET A 242 -14.24 6.34 18.85
C MET A 242 -15.00 5.18 19.54
N ASP A 243 -15.51 4.26 18.75
CA ASP A 243 -16.19 3.00 19.06
C ASP A 243 -15.26 1.79 19.06
N GLY A 244 -13.97 1.98 18.74
CA GLY A 244 -12.99 0.90 18.66
C GLY A 244 -12.99 0.15 17.33
N GLU A 245 -13.53 0.72 16.25
CA GLU A 245 -13.25 0.20 14.91
C GLU A 245 -11.82 0.55 14.48
N LEU A 246 -10.91 -0.42 14.47
CA LEU A 246 -9.61 -0.30 13.81
C LEU A 246 -9.84 -0.54 12.31
N ILE A 247 -9.67 0.51 11.52
CA ILE A 247 -9.89 0.47 10.07
C ILE A 247 -8.55 0.41 9.35
N VAL A 248 -8.35 -0.63 8.55
CA VAL A 248 -7.18 -0.85 7.69
C VAL A 248 -7.56 -0.55 6.25
N SER A 249 -6.95 0.47 5.68
CA SER A 249 -7.08 0.84 4.27
C SER A 249 -6.01 0.13 3.44
N VAL A 250 -6.39 -0.46 2.31
CA VAL A 250 -5.52 -1.26 1.42
C VAL A 250 -5.57 -0.72 -0.01
N ASN A 251 -4.41 -0.34 -0.56
CA ASN A 251 -4.27 -0.03 -1.98
C ASN A 251 -3.89 -1.29 -2.77
N VAL A 252 -4.89 -1.99 -3.29
CA VAL A 252 -4.72 -3.24 -4.05
C VAL A 252 -3.83 -3.10 -5.30
N GLY A 253 -3.63 -1.87 -5.81
CA GLY A 253 -2.76 -1.61 -6.96
C GLY A 253 -1.25 -1.66 -6.66
N GLU A 254 -0.87 -1.65 -5.38
CA GLU A 254 0.52 -1.66 -4.91
C GLU A 254 0.94 -3.02 -4.30
N GLY A 255 0.06 -4.03 -4.37
CA GLY A 255 0.33 -5.39 -3.87
C GLY A 255 0.78 -5.38 -2.40
N TYR A 256 1.97 -5.94 -2.13
CA TYR A 256 2.53 -5.99 -0.78
C TYR A 256 2.93 -4.63 -0.20
N HIS A 257 3.26 -3.63 -1.04
CA HIS A 257 3.47 -2.25 -0.57
C HIS A 257 2.15 -1.57 -0.21
N GLY A 258 1.04 -2.02 -0.82
CA GLY A 258 -0.30 -1.46 -0.69
C GLY A 258 -1.04 -1.78 0.61
N ARG A 259 -0.36 -2.31 1.64
CA ARG A 259 -0.95 -2.63 2.94
C ARG A 259 -0.03 -2.19 4.11
N PRO A 260 -0.60 -1.75 5.25
CA PRO A 260 0.18 -1.60 6.49
C PRO A 260 0.76 -2.95 6.97
N SER A 261 2.00 -2.96 7.43
CA SER A 261 2.60 -4.14 8.07
C SER A 261 2.03 -4.39 9.47
N SER A 262 2.26 -5.60 10.01
CA SER A 262 1.91 -5.93 11.40
C SER A 262 2.68 -5.06 12.41
N ASP A 263 3.87 -4.57 12.03
CA ASP A 263 4.68 -3.64 12.81
C ASP A 263 4.04 -2.25 12.81
N ARG A 264 3.51 -1.76 11.68
CA ARG A 264 2.75 -0.49 11.60
C ARG A 264 1.47 -0.55 12.43
N VAL A 265 0.74 -1.66 12.37
CA VAL A 265 -0.43 -1.91 13.26
C VAL A 265 -0.03 -1.92 14.74
N SER A 266 1.04 -2.66 15.08
CA SER A 266 1.55 -2.74 16.45
C SER A 266 2.01 -1.40 17.01
N LEU A 267 2.71 -0.60 16.20
CA LEU A 267 3.23 0.72 16.59
C LEU A 267 2.11 1.74 16.71
N PHE A 268 1.16 1.75 15.77
CA PHE A 268 -0.02 2.62 15.80
C PHE A 268 -0.81 2.45 17.09
N LEU A 269 -1.15 1.21 17.48
CA LEU A 269 -1.91 0.95 18.71
C LEU A 269 -1.12 1.30 19.99
N LYS A 270 0.19 1.06 20.02
CA LYS A 270 1.06 1.45 21.15
C LYS A 270 1.11 2.97 21.33
N ASN A 271 1.21 3.72 20.24
CA ASN A 271 1.17 5.19 20.27
C ASN A 271 -0.20 5.74 20.69
N ARG A 272 -1.30 5.02 20.39
CA ARG A 272 -2.66 5.39 20.82
C ARG A 272 -2.92 5.18 22.32
N LEU A 273 -2.29 4.20 22.99
CA LEU A 273 -2.37 4.05 24.46
C LEU A 273 -1.43 4.99 25.24
N SER A 274 -0.46 5.62 24.58
CA SER A 274 0.48 6.56 25.21
C SER A 274 0.10 8.04 25.07
N SER A 275 -1.07 8.35 24.49
CA SER A 275 -1.53 9.70 24.15
C SER A 275 -2.74 10.13 25.00
#